data_AF-A0A2E4MEJ1-F1
#
_entry.id   AF-A0A2E4MEJ1-F1
#
_cell.length_a   1.000
_cell.length_b   1.000
_cell.length_c   1.000
_cell.angle_alpha   90.00
_cell.angle_beta   90.00
_cell.angle_gamma   90.00
#
_symmetry.space_group_name_H-M   'P 1'
#
loop_
_entity.id
_entity.type
_entity.pdbx_description
1 polymer ?
#
loop_
_entity_poly.entity_id
_entity_poly.type
_entity_poly.pdbx_seq_one_letter_code
_entity_poly.pdbx_strand_id
1 'polypeptide(L)'
;MLNYNSLEVVQILVSVFFSIVFFQSGIDKVIDREGNIDFFKEHFKKTPIKKIVPFILTTLTILELIAAALCFFGFCNSLLNTNTDFIFYGLVLCGIVLLLLLFGQRIAKDYIGAADITIYFILCISTIISFK
;
A
#
# COMPACT_ATOMS: atom_id res chain seq x y z
N MET A 1 -24.97 18.31 -4.25
CA MET A 1 -24.03 17.59 -5.13
C MET A 1 -22.64 17.98 -4.68
N LEU A 2 -21.81 17.03 -4.28
CA LEU A 2 -20.54 17.28 -3.57
C LEU A 2 -19.68 18.30 -4.35
N ASN A 3 -19.33 19.42 -3.72
CA ASN A 3 -18.59 20.52 -4.36
C ASN A 3 -17.09 20.33 -4.11
N TYR A 4 -16.49 19.33 -4.77
CA TYR A 4 -15.05 19.09 -4.67
C TYR A 4 -14.27 19.95 -5.66
N ASN A 5 -13.11 20.43 -5.22
CA ASN A 5 -12.12 21.00 -6.12
C ASN A 5 -11.32 19.90 -6.84
N SER A 6 -10.52 20.29 -7.85
CA SER A 6 -9.76 19.32 -8.66
C SER A 6 -8.76 18.49 -7.84
N LEU A 7 -8.16 19.06 -6.80
CA LEU A 7 -7.21 18.34 -5.94
C LEU A 7 -7.93 17.28 -5.09
N GLU A 8 -9.08 17.62 -4.51
CA GLU A 8 -9.88 16.67 -3.73
C GLU A 8 -10.36 15.50 -4.59
N VAL A 9 -10.74 15.74 -5.84
CA VAL A 9 -11.09 14.67 -6.78
C VAL A 9 -9.88 13.74 -7.01
N VAL A 10 -8.67 14.29 -7.19
CA VAL A 10 -7.44 13.49 -7.34
C VAL A 10 -7.18 12.67 -6.08
N GLN A 11 -7.29 13.27 -4.89
CA GLN A 11 -7.11 12.59 -3.60
C GLN A 11 -8.06 11.40 -3.46
N ILE A 12 -9.35 11.59 -3.78
CA ILE A 12 -10.39 10.56 -3.74
C ILE A 12 -10.06 9.40 -4.69
N LEU A 13 -9.73 9.71 -5.95
CA LEU A 13 -9.41 8.68 -6.95
C LEU A 13 -8.17 7.87 -6.57
N VAL A 14 -7.12 8.54 -6.07
CA VAL A 14 -5.89 7.87 -5.63
C VAL A 14 -6.13 7.07 -4.34
N SER A 15 -6.99 7.53 -3.44
CA SER A 15 -7.43 6.75 -2.27
C SER A 15 -8.05 5.42 -2.68
N VAL A 16 -8.98 5.48 -3.64
CA VAL A 16 -9.63 4.27 -4.18
C VAL A 16 -8.61 3.36 -4.85
N PHE A 17 -7.69 3.91 -5.64
CA PHE A 17 -6.60 3.15 -6.26
C PHE A 17 -5.78 2.38 -5.24
N PHE A 18 -5.28 3.03 -4.17
CA PHE A 18 -4.49 2.36 -3.14
C PHE A 18 -5.31 1.37 -2.31
N SER A 19 -6.59 1.66 -2.07
CA SER A 19 -7.50 0.73 -1.43
C SER A 19 -7.66 -0.56 -2.24
N ILE A 20 -7.88 -0.48 -3.54
CA ILE A 20 -8.00 -1.65 -4.42
C ILE A 20 -6.71 -2.47 -4.42
N VAL A 21 -5.57 -1.82 -4.65
CA VAL A 21 -4.26 -2.50 -4.77
C VAL A 21 -3.91 -3.21 -3.46
N PHE A 22 -4.02 -2.53 -2.32
CA PHE A 22 -3.63 -3.13 -1.04
C PHE A 22 -4.67 -4.10 -0.46
N PHE A 23 -5.97 -3.92 -0.73
CA PHE A 23 -6.93 -4.97 -0.39
C PHE A 23 -6.69 -6.22 -1.22
N GLN A 24 -6.48 -6.11 -2.53
CA GLN A 24 -6.19 -7.27 -3.35
C GLN A 24 -4.90 -7.96 -2.88
N SER A 25 -3.81 -7.21 -2.70
CA SER A 25 -2.52 -7.71 -2.21
C SER A 25 -2.61 -8.35 -0.81
N GLY A 26 -3.36 -7.73 0.11
CA GLY A 26 -3.50 -8.19 1.49
C GLY A 26 -4.42 -9.40 1.61
N ILE A 27 -5.58 -9.40 0.94
CA ILE A 27 -6.54 -10.50 0.97
C ILE A 27 -5.94 -11.74 0.30
N ASP A 28 -5.22 -11.58 -0.80
CA ASP A 28 -4.50 -12.68 -1.47
C ASP A 28 -3.54 -13.40 -0.49
N LYS A 29 -2.75 -12.64 0.27
CA LYS A 29 -1.85 -13.19 1.31
C LYS A 29 -2.57 -13.89 2.46
N VAL A 30 -3.87 -13.67 2.65
CA VAL A 30 -4.68 -14.36 3.65
C VAL A 30 -5.28 -15.62 3.07
N ILE A 31 -5.83 -15.55 1.85
CA ILE A 31 -6.51 -16.66 1.18
C ILE A 31 -5.49 -17.70 0.67
N ASP A 32 -4.48 -17.26 -0.08
CA ASP A 32 -3.37 -18.09 -0.56
C ASP A 32 -2.11 -17.85 0.27
N ARG A 33 -2.21 -18.19 1.55
CA ARG A 33 -1.12 -17.96 2.51
C ARG A 33 0.10 -18.81 2.19
N GLU A 34 -0.10 -20.09 1.85
CA GLU A 34 0.99 -21.03 1.61
C GLU A 34 1.76 -20.68 0.32
N GLY A 35 1.05 -20.37 -0.77
CA GLY A 35 1.66 -19.92 -2.02
C GLY A 35 2.50 -18.66 -1.83
N ASN A 36 1.98 -17.68 -1.09
CA ASN A 36 2.72 -16.46 -0.76
C ASN A 36 3.96 -16.73 0.11
N ILE A 37 3.87 -17.63 1.10
CA ILE A 37 5.04 -18.01 1.92
C ILE A 37 6.12 -18.64 1.04
N ASP A 38 5.75 -19.52 0.13
CA ASP A 38 6.71 -20.22 -0.72
C ASP A 38 7.35 -19.29 -1.76
N PHE A 39 6.57 -18.38 -2.36
CA PHE A 39 7.09 -17.30 -3.19
C PHE A 39 8.13 -16.45 -2.44
N PHE A 40 7.80 -15.99 -1.22
CA PHE A 40 8.72 -15.18 -0.42
C PHE A 40 9.96 -15.97 0.01
N LYS A 41 9.83 -17.25 0.35
CA LYS A 41 10.98 -18.11 0.71
C LYS A 41 11.97 -18.23 -0.45
N GLU A 42 11.48 -18.42 -1.68
CA GLU A 42 12.35 -18.51 -2.84
C GLU A 42 12.96 -17.14 -3.17
N HIS A 43 12.14 -16.08 -3.18
CA HIS A 43 12.59 -14.71 -3.45
C HIS A 43 13.68 -14.25 -2.46
N PHE A 44 13.53 -14.56 -1.16
CA PHE A 44 14.48 -14.17 -0.12
C PHE A 44 15.55 -15.23 0.20
N LYS A 45 15.65 -16.34 -0.53
CA LYS A 45 16.49 -17.51 -0.21
C LYS A 45 17.97 -17.20 0.04
N LYS A 46 18.53 -16.23 -0.67
CA LYS A 46 19.94 -15.80 -0.56
C LYS A 46 20.15 -14.59 0.34
N THR A 47 19.14 -14.22 1.13
CA THR A 47 19.13 -12.99 1.93
C THR A 47 19.16 -13.27 3.43
N PRO A 48 19.52 -12.28 4.27
CA PRO A 48 19.52 -12.42 5.73
C PRO A 48 18.13 -12.71 6.32
N ILE A 49 17.06 -12.29 5.63
CA ILE A 49 15.69 -12.34 6.15
C ILE A 49 14.95 -13.65 5.84
N LYS A 50 15.59 -14.60 5.16
CA LYS A 50 14.99 -15.89 4.77
C LYS A 50 14.35 -16.69 5.91
N LYS A 51 14.87 -16.53 7.15
CA LYS A 51 14.40 -17.28 8.33
C LYS A 51 13.14 -16.69 8.96
N ILE A 52 12.81 -15.45 8.63
CA ILE A 52 11.69 -14.70 9.23
C ILE A 52 10.61 -14.35 8.19
N VAL A 53 10.63 -15.01 7.02
CA VAL A 53 9.66 -14.79 5.92
C VAL A 53 8.21 -14.85 6.40
N PRO A 54 7.74 -15.87 7.14
CA PRO A 54 6.35 -15.91 7.57
C PRO A 54 5.95 -14.72 8.46
N PHE A 55 6.88 -14.26 9.30
CA PHE A 55 6.67 -13.11 10.18
C PHE A 55 6.56 -11.80 9.37
N ILE A 56 7.52 -11.56 8.46
CA ILE A 56 7.51 -10.39 7.57
C ILE A 56 6.22 -10.37 6.75
N LEU A 57 5.81 -11.52 6.21
CA LEU A 57 4.59 -11.63 5.42
C LEU A 57 3.36 -11.28 6.26
N THR A 58 3.26 -11.73 7.52
CA THR A 58 2.13 -11.36 8.41
C THR A 58 2.11 -9.86 8.69
N THR A 59 3.25 -9.29 9.06
CA THR A 59 3.35 -7.85 9.36
C THR A 59 2.97 -7.01 8.14
N LEU A 60 3.47 -7.39 6.96
CA LEU A 60 3.15 -6.72 5.71
C LEU A 60 1.65 -6.81 5.39
N THR A 61 1.04 -8.00 5.48
CA THR A 61 -0.39 -8.19 5.25
C THR A 61 -1.24 -7.31 6.16
N ILE A 62 -0.91 -7.24 7.46
CA ILE A 62 -1.66 -6.40 8.41
C ILE A 62 -1.56 -4.92 8.00
N LEU A 63 -0.36 -4.43 7.68
CA LEU A 63 -0.17 -3.03 7.29
C LEU A 63 -0.88 -2.71 5.96
N GLU A 64 -0.82 -3.61 4.98
CA GLU A 64 -1.54 -3.47 3.70
C GLU A 64 -3.06 -3.37 3.93
N LEU A 65 -3.63 -4.25 4.76
CA LEU A 65 -5.06 -4.24 5.04
C LEU A 65 -5.50 -3.00 5.82
N ILE A 66 -4.71 -2.52 6.79
CA ILE A 66 -5.00 -1.28 7.51
C ILE A 66 -4.90 -0.07 6.57
N ALA A 67 -3.87 -0.01 5.72
CA ALA A 67 -3.71 1.05 4.74
C ALA A 67 -4.89 1.09 3.76
N ALA A 68 -5.27 -0.07 3.23
CA ALA A 68 -6.41 -0.21 2.33
C ALA A 68 -7.73 0.20 2.99
N ALA A 69 -7.93 -0.20 4.25
CA ALA A 69 -9.12 0.14 5.02
C ALA A 69 -9.20 1.63 5.35
N LEU A 70 -8.09 2.28 5.70
CA LEU A 70 -8.04 3.73 5.93
C LEU A 70 -8.32 4.51 4.64
N CYS A 71 -7.73 4.11 3.51
CA CYS A 71 -8.02 4.72 2.22
C CYS A 71 -9.50 4.53 1.80
N PHE A 72 -10.06 3.34 2.03
CA PHE A 72 -11.47 3.08 1.76
C PHE A 72 -12.39 3.90 2.67
N PHE A 73 -12.09 3.93 3.95
CA PHE A 73 -12.82 4.74 4.92
C PHE A 73 -12.73 6.23 4.56
N GLY A 74 -11.55 6.72 4.18
CA GLY A 74 -11.35 8.08 3.71
C GLY A 74 -12.17 8.41 2.47
N PHE A 75 -12.28 7.48 1.53
CA PHE A 75 -13.20 7.59 0.39
C PHE A 75 -14.67 7.68 0.82
N CYS A 76 -15.14 6.80 1.69
CA CYS A 76 -16.52 6.87 2.20
C CYS A 76 -16.77 8.16 2.98
N ASN A 77 -15.84 8.56 3.83
CA ASN A 77 -15.92 9.76 4.63
C ASN A 77 -15.90 11.03 3.78
N SER A 78 -15.13 11.06 2.68
CA SER A 78 -15.17 12.18 1.76
C SER A 78 -16.58 12.33 1.18
N LEU A 79 -17.22 11.24 0.74
CA LEU A 79 -18.56 11.28 0.13
C LEU A 79 -19.66 11.67 1.12
N LEU A 80 -19.56 11.24 2.38
CA LEU A 80 -20.59 11.49 3.39
C LEU A 80 -20.42 12.83 4.11
N ASN A 81 -19.16 13.20 4.40
CA ASN A 81 -18.82 14.32 5.28
C ASN A 81 -17.98 15.40 4.60
N THR A 82 -17.67 15.27 3.29
CA THR A 82 -16.81 16.21 2.54
C THR A 82 -15.44 16.44 3.16
N ASN A 83 -14.90 15.43 3.87
CA ASN A 83 -13.62 15.50 4.56
C ASN A 83 -12.66 14.43 4.02
N THR A 84 -11.45 14.86 3.62
CA THR A 84 -10.42 14.00 3.01
C THR A 84 -9.25 13.68 3.96
N ASP A 85 -9.30 14.06 5.24
CA ASP A 85 -8.20 13.86 6.20
C ASP A 85 -7.82 12.39 6.36
N PHE A 86 -8.81 11.49 6.36
CA PHE A 86 -8.58 10.06 6.43
C PHE A 86 -7.91 9.48 5.18
N ILE A 87 -8.07 10.13 4.02
CA ILE A 87 -7.31 9.78 2.81
C ILE A 87 -5.84 10.10 3.05
N PHE A 88 -5.51 11.27 3.59
CA PHE A 88 -4.13 11.64 3.92
C PHE A 88 -3.48 10.61 4.85
N TYR A 89 -4.14 10.25 5.96
CA TYR A 89 -3.61 9.24 6.89
C TYR A 89 -3.43 7.87 6.23
N GLY A 90 -4.39 7.46 5.39
CA GLY A 90 -4.30 6.23 4.60
C GLY A 90 -3.10 6.24 3.65
N LEU A 91 -2.89 7.34 2.92
CA LEU A 91 -1.76 7.50 2.00
C LEU A 91 -0.41 7.54 2.71
N VAL A 92 -0.31 8.17 3.88
CA VAL A 92 0.92 8.10 4.69
C VAL A 92 1.26 6.65 5.05
N LEU A 93 0.26 5.87 5.45
CA LEU A 93 0.46 4.45 5.75
C LEU A 93 0.80 3.65 4.48
N CYS A 94 0.18 3.96 3.34
CA CYS A 94 0.55 3.40 2.03
C CYS A 94 2.02 3.66 1.71
N GLY A 95 2.51 4.89 1.93
CA GLY A 95 3.90 5.26 1.74
C GLY A 95 4.85 4.40 2.60
N ILE A 96 4.49 4.16 3.87
CA ILE A 96 5.25 3.27 4.76
C ILE A 96 5.28 1.84 4.22
N VAL A 97 4.13 1.29 3.80
CA VAL A 97 4.04 -0.05 3.20
C VAL A 97 4.92 -0.16 1.95
N LEU A 98 4.87 0.83 1.06
CA LEU A 98 5.70 0.87 -0.15
C LEU A 98 7.19 0.92 0.17
N LEU A 99 7.61 1.66 1.20
CA LEU A 99 9.01 1.68 1.63
C LEU A 99 9.46 0.32 2.19
N LEU A 100 8.60 -0.39 2.92
CA LEU A 100 8.88 -1.75 3.40
C LEU A 100 9.01 -2.74 2.23
N LEU A 101 8.10 -2.66 1.25
CA LEU A 101 8.17 -3.46 0.03
C LEU A 101 9.47 -3.15 -0.74
N LEU A 102 9.80 -1.87 -0.93
CA LEU A 102 11.01 -1.43 -1.62
C LEU A 102 12.26 -1.99 -0.93
N PHE A 103 12.31 -1.92 0.40
CA PHE A 103 13.39 -2.47 1.20
C PHE A 103 13.55 -3.98 0.97
N GLY A 104 12.45 -4.73 0.94
CA GLY A 104 12.44 -6.14 0.57
C GLY A 104 13.08 -6.38 -0.79
N GLN A 105 12.64 -5.66 -1.83
CA GLN A 105 13.20 -5.80 -3.18
C GLN A 105 14.71 -5.50 -3.21
N ARG A 106 15.17 -4.48 -2.49
CA ARG A 106 16.60 -4.15 -2.39
C ARG A 106 17.42 -5.21 -1.67
N ILE A 107 16.89 -5.82 -0.61
CA ILE A 107 17.54 -6.96 0.05
C ILE A 107 17.65 -8.17 -0.88
N ALA A 108 16.61 -8.45 -1.66
CA ALA A 108 16.59 -9.54 -2.63
C ALA A 108 17.43 -9.24 -3.90
N LYS A 109 17.92 -8.00 -4.05
CA LYS A 109 18.57 -7.48 -5.27
C LYS A 109 17.67 -7.54 -6.51
N ASP A 110 16.36 -7.45 -6.30
CA ASP A 110 15.38 -7.31 -7.38
C ASP A 110 15.22 -5.83 -7.74
N TYR A 111 15.99 -5.38 -8.73
CA TYR A 111 15.98 -4.00 -9.18
C TYR A 111 14.75 -3.65 -10.01
N ILE A 112 14.15 -4.65 -10.66
CA ILE A 112 12.95 -4.46 -11.50
C ILE A 112 11.75 -4.27 -10.57
N GLY A 113 11.55 -5.18 -9.60
CA GLY A 113 10.49 -5.04 -8.60
C GLY A 113 10.63 -3.75 -7.77
N ALA A 114 11.87 -3.31 -7.49
CA ALA A 114 12.09 -2.01 -6.84
C ALA A 114 11.66 -0.82 -7.71
N ALA A 115 11.83 -0.90 -9.03
CA ALA A 115 11.38 0.13 -9.96
C ALA A 115 9.85 0.19 -10.03
N ASP A 116 9.18 -0.96 -10.08
CA ASP A 116 7.72 -1.05 -10.09
C ASP A 116 7.11 -0.38 -8.85
N ILE A 117 7.64 -0.67 -7.66
CA ILE A 117 7.20 -0.03 -6.40
C ILE A 117 7.40 1.49 -6.43
N THR A 118 8.48 1.96 -7.07
CA THR A 118 8.78 3.40 -7.15
C THR A 118 7.68 4.15 -7.90
N ILE A 119 7.03 3.53 -8.89
CA ILE A 119 5.90 4.13 -9.63
C ILE A 119 4.72 4.41 -8.69
N TYR A 120 4.32 3.42 -7.89
CA TYR A 120 3.29 3.59 -6.86
C TYR A 120 3.71 4.64 -5.82
N PHE A 121 4.98 4.64 -5.41
CA PHE A 121 5.49 5.60 -4.44
C PHE A 121 5.43 7.04 -4.94
N ILE A 122 5.76 7.29 -6.21
CA ILE A 122 5.64 8.62 -6.82
C ILE A 122 4.17 9.08 -6.81
N LEU A 123 3.22 8.22 -7.19
CA LEU A 123 1.79 8.53 -7.13
C LEU A 123 1.32 8.83 -5.71
N CYS A 124 1.80 8.06 -4.72
CA CYS A 124 1.49 8.25 -3.31
C CYS A 124 1.97 9.63 -2.82
N ILE A 125 3.26 9.93 -3.01
CA ILE A 125 3.87 11.18 -2.54
C ILE A 125 3.31 12.40 -3.27
N SER A 126 3.13 12.33 -4.59
CA SER A 126 2.55 13.45 -5.35
C SER A 126 1.13 13.79 -4.89
N THR A 127 0.35 12.78 -4.50
CA THR A 127 -0.99 12.98 -3.94
C THR A 127 -0.93 13.53 -2.53
N ILE A 128 0.00 13.05 -1.68
CA ILE A 128 0.21 13.60 -0.33
C ILE A 128 0.54 15.10 -0.37
N ILE A 129 1.35 15.53 -1.35
CA ILE A 129 1.69 16.97 -1.54
C ILE A 129 0.46 17.83 -1.85
N SER A 130 -0.62 17.25 -2.37
CA SER A 130 -1.85 17.99 -2.68
C SER A 130 -2.66 18.40 -1.45
N PHE A 131 -2.41 17.79 -0.29
CA PHE A 131 -3.05 18.15 0.97
C PHE A 131 -2.39 19.42 1.53
N LYS A 132 -3.21 20.31 2.10
CA LYS A 132 -2.77 21.58 2.69
C LYS A 132 -2.61 21.45 4.20
#